data_AF-A0AAV3M0X8-F1
#
_entry.id   AF-A0AAV3M0X8-F1
#
_cell.length_a   1.000
_cell.length_b   1.000
_cell.length_c   1.000
_cell.angle_alpha   90.00
_cell.angle_beta   90.00
_cell.angle_gamma   90.00
#
_symmetry.space_group_name_H-M   'P 1'
#
loop_
_entity.id
_entity.type
_entity.pdbx_description
1 polymer ?
#
loop_
_entity_poly.entity_id
_entity_poly.type
_entity_poly.pdbx_seq_one_letter_code
_entity_poly.pdbx_strand_id
1 'polypeptide(L)' 'MKTLKLIMMMTMASLLTACLRVEVATPDKPININMNVKIEHEIQIKADRQVEELLKENSDLFGEVKAK' A
#
# COMPACT_ATOMS: atom_id res chain seq x y z
N MET A 1 1.35 42.73 -48.22
CA MET A 1 0.56 41.47 -48.04
C MET A 1 1.37 40.19 -48.27
N LYS A 2 2.30 40.15 -49.24
CA LYS A 2 3.09 38.94 -49.55
C LYS A 2 4.04 38.52 -48.40
N THR A 3 4.70 39.50 -47.76
CA THR A 3 5.58 39.29 -46.60
C THR A 3 4.83 38.80 -45.36
N LEU A 4 3.62 39.31 -45.12
CA LEU A 4 2.77 38.88 -44.00
C LEU A 4 2.29 37.42 -44.15
N LYS A 5 1.95 37.00 -45.36
CA LYS A 5 1.61 35.59 -45.65
C LYS A 5 2.80 34.65 -45.44
N LEU A 6 4.01 35.11 -45.78
CA LEU A 6 5.23 34.31 -45.62
C LEU A 6 5.59 34.09 -44.13
N ILE A 7 5.46 35.14 -43.32
CA ILE A 7 5.68 35.07 -41.86
C ILE A 7 4.66 34.10 -41.23
N MET A 8 3.38 34.21 -41.59
CA MET A 8 2.32 33.36 -41.06
C MET A 8 2.51 31.87 -41.44
N MET A 9 3.02 31.60 -42.65
CA MET A 9 3.30 30.23 -43.10
C MET A 9 4.52 29.63 -42.39
N MET A 10 5.52 30.44 -42.06
CA MET A 10 6.72 30.00 -41.34
C MET A 10 6.43 29.69 -39.87
N THR A 11 5.60 30.51 -39.20
CA THR A 11 5.16 30.25 -37.83
C THR A 11 4.35 28.95 -37.74
N MET A 12 3.46 28.70 -38.72
CA MET A 12 2.67 27.46 -38.77
C MET A 12 3.55 26.21 -38.93
N ALA A 13 4.64 26.30 -39.70
CA ALA A 13 5.58 25.19 -39.88
C ALA A 13 6.35 24.86 -38.59
N SER A 14 6.69 25.87 -37.77
CA SER A 14 7.42 25.67 -36.51
C SER A 14 6.60 24.99 -35.41
N LEU A 15 5.27 25.06 -35.46
CA LEU A 15 4.38 24.42 -34.50
C LEU A 15 4.29 22.89 -34.69
N LEU A 16 4.65 22.38 -35.87
CA LEU A 16 4.57 20.95 -36.21
C LEU A 16 5.79 20.13 -35.74
N THR A 17 6.85 20.77 -35.25
CA THR A 17 8.08 20.08 -34.82
C THR A 17 8.10 19.73 -33.33
N ALA A 18 7.09 20.15 -32.56
CA ALA A 18 7.00 19.89 -31.13
C ALA A 18 6.41 18.50 -30.82
N CYS A 19 7.09 17.43 -31.26
CA CYS A 19 6.84 16.08 -30.75
C CYS A 19 7.90 15.73 -29.72
N LEU A 20 7.56 15.85 -28.43
CA LEU A 20 8.40 15.37 -27.34
C LEU A 20 8.12 13.87 -27.13
N ARG A 21 9.13 13.03 -27.31
CA ARG A 21 9.04 11.61 -26.96
C ARG A 21 9.11 11.48 -25.44
N VAL A 22 8.00 11.06 -24.83
CA VAL A 22 7.95 10.74 -23.40
C VAL A 22 8.23 9.25 -23.27
N GLU A 23 9.43 8.91 -22.82
CA GLU A 23 9.79 7.54 -22.52
C GLU A 23 9.58 7.27 -21.03
N VAL A 24 8.73 6.29 -20.73
CA VAL A 24 8.55 5.78 -19.36
C VAL A 24 9.60 4.70 -19.16
N ALA A 25 10.78 5.09 -18.68
CA ALA A 25 11.81 4.13 -18.31
C ALA A 25 11.38 3.39 -17.04
N THR A 26 11.16 2.08 -17.15
CA THR A 26 11.02 1.20 -15.99
C THR A 26 12.42 0.95 -15.44
N PRO A 27 12.67 1.05 -14.13
CA PRO A 27 13.99 0.81 -13.57
C PRO A 27 14.50 -0.59 -13.90
N ASP A 28 15.69 -0.69 -14.51
CA ASP A 28 16.32 -1.97 -14.93
C ASP A 28 16.69 -2.89 -13.76
N LYS A 29 16.78 -2.30 -12.56
CA LYS A 29 17.17 -3.00 -11.34
C LYS A 29 15.97 -3.16 -10.43
N PRO A 30 15.78 -4.36 -9.83
CA PRO A 30 14.72 -4.58 -8.87
C PRO A 30 14.88 -3.67 -7.64
N ILE A 31 13.75 -3.19 -7.12
CA ILE A 31 13.70 -2.38 -5.90
C ILE A 31 13.99 -3.28 -4.70
N ASN A 32 15.09 -3.04 -3.99
CA ASN A 32 15.44 -3.77 -2.77
C ASN A 32 14.79 -3.11 -1.55
N ILE A 33 13.69 -3.68 -1.06
CA ILE A 33 13.01 -3.22 0.16
C ILE A 33 13.56 -4.03 1.34
N ASN A 34 14.56 -3.48 2.03
CA ASN A 34 15.10 -4.08 3.25
C ASN A 34 14.40 -3.48 4.48
N MET A 35 13.42 -4.21 5.03
CA MET A 35 12.69 -3.79 6.23
C MET A 35 12.91 -4.77 7.37
N ASN A 36 13.26 -4.24 8.54
CA ASN A 36 13.33 -5.01 9.78
C ASN A 36 12.03 -4.78 10.56
N VAL A 37 11.04 -5.67 10.40
CA VAL A 37 9.75 -5.58 11.07
C VAL A 37 9.75 -6.54 12.27
N LYS A 38 9.54 -6.01 13.48
CA LYS A 38 9.26 -6.83 14.66
C LYS A 38 7.76 -6.79 14.92
N ILE A 39 7.09 -7.93 14.75
CA ILE A 39 5.65 -8.06 14.96
C ILE A 39 5.45 -8.76 16.30
N GLU A 40 4.98 -8.02 17.30
CA GLU A 40 4.61 -8.55 18.61
C GLU A 40 3.08 -8.63 18.70
N HIS A 41 2.54 -9.84 18.78
CA HIS A 41 1.11 -10.07 19.07
C HIS A 41 0.99 -10.63 20.48
N GLU A 42 0.48 -9.83 21.40
CA GLU A 42 0.06 -10.29 22.72
C GLU A 42 -1.45 -10.51 22.69
N ILE A 43 -1.89 -11.78 22.74
CA ILE A 43 -3.30 -12.12 22.91
C ILE A 43 -3.56 -12.22 24.42
N GLN A 44 -4.04 -11.13 25.02
CA GLN A 44 -4.59 -11.21 26.38
C GLN A 44 -6.02 -11.72 26.32
N ILE A 45 -6.22 -13.03 26.57
CA ILE A 45 -7.55 -13.61 26.76
C ILE A 45 -8.00 -13.27 28.19
N LYS A 46 -8.77 -12.19 28.34
CA LYS A 46 -9.62 -12.01 29.53
C LYS A 46 -10.89 -12.80 29.28
N ALA A 47 -11.05 -13.92 29.98
CA ALA A 47 -12.29 -14.68 29.92
C ALA A 47 -13.42 -13.83 30.51
N ASP A 48 -14.55 -13.76 29.79
CA ASP A 48 -15.76 -13.13 30.31
C ASP A 48 -16.30 -13.96 31.48
N ARG A 49 -16.93 -13.34 32.48
CA ARG A 49 -17.37 -14.04 33.69
C ARG A 49 -18.27 -15.25 33.41
N GLN A 50 -19.08 -15.18 32.36
CA GLN A 50 -19.93 -16.29 31.92
C GLN A 50 -19.11 -17.47 31.35
N VAL A 51 -17.97 -17.19 30.71
CA VAL A 51 -17.07 -18.21 30.20
C VAL A 51 -16.32 -18.87 31.36
N GLU A 52 -15.91 -18.11 32.39
CA GLU A 52 -15.32 -18.68 33.61
C GLU A 52 -16.29 -19.62 34.34
N GLU A 53 -17.58 -19.29 34.35
CA GLU A 53 -18.64 -20.08 34.98
C GLU A 53 -18.87 -21.41 34.23
N LEU A 54 -18.98 -21.35 32.89
CA LEU A 54 -19.09 -22.54 32.04
C LEU A 54 -17.83 -23.43 32.10
N LEU A 55 -16.66 -22.83 32.23
CA LEU A 55 -15.39 -23.55 32.40
C LEU A 55 -15.28 -24.23 33.77
N LYS A 56 -15.87 -23.62 34.83
CA LYS A 56 -15.96 -24.24 36.16
C LYS A 56 -16.94 -25.41 36.19
N GLU A 57 -18.12 -25.25 35.59
CA GLU A 57 -19.13 -26.31 35.54
C GLU A 57 -18.63 -27.56 34.80
N ASN A 58 -17.73 -27.39 33.82
CA ASN A 58 -17.12 -28.47 33.06
C ASN A 58 -15.65 -28.71 33.44
N SER A 59 -15.28 -28.47 34.71
CA SER A 59 -13.90 -28.62 35.20
C SER A 59 -13.35 -30.04 35.07
N ASP A 60 -14.20 -31.07 35.04
CA ASP A 60 -13.80 -32.45 34.75
C ASP A 60 -13.27 -32.64 33.31
N LEU A 61 -13.68 -31.78 32.36
CA LEU A 61 -13.26 -31.81 30.95
C LEU A 61 -12.05 -30.89 30.68
N PHE A 62 -11.89 -29.82 31.45
CA PHE A 62 -10.92 -28.75 31.17
C PHE A 62 -9.86 -28.53 32.27
N GLY A 63 -9.96 -29.21 33.42
CA GLY A 63 -9.10 -29.05 34.59
C GLY A 63 -9.51 -27.88 35.50
N GLU A 64 -8.95 -27.83 36.72
CA GLU A 64 -9.26 -26.75 37.67
C GLU A 64 -8.71 -25.40 37.19
N VAL A 65 -9.62 -24.50 36.80
CA VAL A 65 -9.30 -23.12 36.43
C VAL A 65 -9.23 -22.26 37.70
N LYS A 66 -8.01 -21.94 38.16
CA LYS A 66 -7.80 -20.95 39.23
C LYS A 66 -7.91 -19.54 38.65
N ALA A 67 -9.05 -18.88 38.90
CA ALA A 67 -9.17 -17.44 38.74
C ALA A 67 -8.15 -16.76 39.66
N LYS A 68 -7.36 -15.83 39.11
CA LYS A 68 -6.41 -15.01 39.85
C LYS A 68 -7.10 -13.78 40.41
#